data_AF-A0A3R5ZP50-F1
#
_entry.id   AF-A0A3R5ZP50-F1
#
_cell.length_a   1.000
_cell.length_b   1.000
_cell.length_c   1.000
_cell.angle_alpha   90.00
_cell.angle_beta   90.00
_cell.angle_gamma   90.00
#
_symmetry.space_group_name_H-M   'P 1'
#
loop_
_entity.id
_entity.type
_entity.pdbx_description
1 polymer ?
#
loop_
_entity_poly.entity_id
_entity_poly.type
_entity_poly.pdbx_seq_one_letter_code
_entity_poly.pdbx_strand_id
1 'polypeptide(L)'
;MKPGVERGGRTRSAISLTKATDVLKEAENAWWGLSEVRKKAARSQMYGFEDQWGDLVIDPASGKKVTESAYIRSQGKVPLKNNVIRPILKNIDGQFRNNQTKPVCVVRDKRESKIGEMMSIAIEYCHQINETTEMDAASLTNLMLSGLCAQRVEYGMNPAKQNLDVWVYPTNTYRLFFNTDIEDPRTWDLRIIGEMYDMTLSDIVAAFARDKTTCDDIYRIYGDHNGATWLIRLDYKGTRTKIWIFICRPVQIFAG
;
A
#
# COMPACT_ATOMS: atom_id res chain seq x y z
N MET A 1 -36.72 14.12 -35.64
CA MET A 1 -36.26 13.87 -34.25
C MET A 1 -34.75 13.69 -34.28
N LYS A 2 -34.05 14.29 -33.32
CA LYS A 2 -32.68 14.82 -33.44
C LYS A 2 -31.61 13.81 -33.92
N PRO A 3 -30.68 14.21 -34.81
CA PRO A 3 -29.46 13.45 -35.06
C PRO A 3 -28.60 13.38 -33.79
N GLY A 4 -28.02 12.21 -33.56
CA GLY A 4 -27.30 11.84 -32.35
C GLY A 4 -26.11 12.74 -32.08
N VAL A 5 -26.01 13.17 -30.82
CA VAL A 5 -24.84 13.88 -30.28
C VAL A 5 -23.64 12.93 -30.34
N GLU A 6 -22.67 13.25 -31.18
CA GLU A 6 -21.35 12.63 -31.14
C GLU A 6 -20.76 12.83 -29.74
N ARG A 7 -20.64 11.74 -28.98
CA ARG A 7 -19.90 11.75 -27.72
C ARG A 7 -18.43 11.87 -28.10
N GLY A 8 -17.89 13.08 -27.98
CA GLY A 8 -16.47 13.36 -28.17
C GLY A 8 -15.64 12.37 -27.37
N GLY A 9 -15.03 11.41 -28.07
CA GLY A 9 -14.06 10.50 -27.49
C GLY A 9 -12.91 11.35 -26.99
N ARG A 10 -12.76 11.45 -25.66
CA ARG A 10 -11.48 11.87 -25.08
C ARG A 10 -10.47 10.80 -25.49
N THR A 11 -9.74 11.04 -26.57
CA THR A 11 -8.49 10.34 -26.87
C THR A 11 -7.58 10.57 -25.66
N ARG A 12 -7.56 9.59 -24.74
CA ARG A 12 -6.61 9.56 -23.63
C ARG A 12 -5.24 9.37 -24.27
N SER A 13 -4.55 10.47 -24.53
CA SER A 13 -3.16 10.42 -24.95
C SER A 13 -2.39 9.74 -23.81
N ALA A 14 -2.05 8.47 -23.99
CA ALA A 14 -0.98 7.87 -23.22
C ALA A 14 0.24 8.76 -23.47
N ILE A 15 0.66 9.50 -22.45
CA ILE A 15 1.86 10.32 -22.55
C ILE A 15 2.98 9.34 -22.90
N SER A 16 3.51 9.49 -24.11
CA SER A 16 4.69 8.76 -24.59
C SER A 16 5.86 9.22 -23.73
N LEU A 17 6.06 8.57 -22.59
CA LEU A 17 7.16 8.85 -21.67
C LEU A 17 8.43 8.28 -22.29
N THR A 18 9.04 9.07 -23.17
CA THR A 18 10.18 8.66 -23.99
C THR A 18 11.50 8.64 -23.20
N LYS A 19 11.49 9.14 -21.95
CA LYS A 19 12.66 9.21 -21.06
C LYS A 19 12.31 8.70 -19.65
N ALA A 20 13.24 7.95 -19.04
CA ALA A 20 13.10 7.43 -17.67
C ALA A 20 12.80 8.53 -16.62
N THR A 21 13.26 9.75 -16.87
CA THR A 21 13.00 10.93 -16.04
C THR A 21 11.51 11.29 -15.96
N ASP A 22 10.77 11.06 -17.03
CA ASP A 22 9.37 11.48 -17.08
C ASP A 22 8.50 10.50 -16.27
N VAL A 23 8.87 9.22 -16.27
CA VAL A 23 8.22 8.17 -15.47
C VAL A 23 8.43 8.44 -13.97
N LEU A 24 9.63 8.89 -13.58
CA LEU A 24 9.91 9.27 -12.20
C LEU A 24 9.09 10.50 -11.77
N LYS A 25 8.95 11.51 -12.64
CA LYS A 25 8.10 12.68 -12.36
C LYS A 25 6.62 12.32 -12.25
N GLU A 26 6.14 11.40 -13.10
CA GLU A 26 4.76 10.90 -13.01
C GLU A 26 4.51 10.20 -11.67
N ALA A 27 5.45 9.36 -11.23
CA ALA A 27 5.35 8.69 -9.92
C ALA A 27 5.46 9.65 -8.74
N GLU A 28 6.35 10.65 -8.82
CA GLU A 28 6.44 11.70 -7.82
C GLU A 28 5.11 12.47 -7.70
N ASN A 29 4.52 12.86 -8.83
CA ASN A 29 3.22 13.53 -8.84
C ASN A 29 2.10 12.66 -8.26
N ALA A 30 2.06 11.37 -8.63
CA ALA A 30 1.10 10.41 -8.07
C ALA A 30 1.28 10.25 -6.56
N TRP A 31 2.53 10.20 -6.10
CA TRP A 31 2.85 10.15 -4.69
C TRP A 31 2.38 11.40 -3.94
N TRP A 32 2.71 12.60 -4.43
CA TRP A 32 2.28 13.85 -3.82
C TRP A 32 0.76 14.03 -3.85
N GLY A 33 0.09 13.59 -4.92
CA GLY A 33 -1.36 13.62 -5.04
C GLY A 33 -2.10 12.87 -3.93
N LEU A 34 -1.47 11.85 -3.34
CA LEU A 34 -2.02 11.06 -2.24
C LEU A 34 -1.61 11.54 -0.84
N SER A 35 -0.96 12.70 -0.71
CA SER A 35 -0.48 13.20 0.59
C SER A 35 -1.58 13.39 1.62
N GLU A 36 -2.74 13.88 1.18
CA GLU A 36 -3.89 14.11 2.08
C GLU A 36 -4.52 12.79 2.54
N VAL A 37 -4.57 11.78 1.66
CA VAL A 37 -5.02 10.43 2.02
C VAL A 37 -4.12 9.85 3.10
N ARG A 38 -2.79 9.96 2.94
CA ARG A 38 -1.83 9.47 3.94
C ARG A 38 -1.94 10.20 5.29
N LYS A 39 -2.12 11.53 5.28
CA LYS A 39 -2.34 12.29 6.52
C LYS A 39 -3.62 11.86 7.23
N LYS A 40 -4.72 11.67 6.48
CA LYS A 40 -5.98 11.17 7.03
C LYS A 40 -5.84 9.75 7.57
N ALA A 41 -5.18 8.86 6.84
CA ALA A 41 -4.89 7.50 7.27
C ALA A 41 -4.08 7.45 8.58
N ALA A 42 -3.02 8.27 8.69
CA ALA A 42 -2.22 8.39 9.91
C ALA A 42 -3.06 8.83 11.10
N ARG A 43 -3.92 9.84 10.88
CA ARG A 43 -4.83 10.31 11.91
C ARG A 43 -5.85 9.24 12.31
N SER A 44 -6.46 8.54 11.35
CA SER A 44 -7.41 7.46 11.64
C SER A 44 -6.77 6.29 12.40
N GLN A 45 -5.53 5.94 12.09
CA GLN A 45 -4.79 4.90 12.84
C GLN A 45 -4.52 5.33 14.29
N MET A 46 -4.13 6.59 14.51
CA MET A 46 -3.96 7.16 15.85
C MET A 46 -5.26 7.10 16.66
N TYR A 47 -6.39 7.50 16.07
CA TYR A 47 -7.72 7.39 16.68
C TYR A 47 -8.12 5.93 17.00
N GLY A 48 -7.75 4.99 16.14
CA GLY A 48 -8.12 3.58 16.27
C GLY A 48 -7.31 2.81 17.32
N PHE A 49 -6.02 3.10 17.47
CA PHE A 49 -5.11 2.28 18.28
C PHE A 49 -4.44 2.99 19.46
N GLU A 50 -4.17 4.29 19.37
CA GLU A 50 -3.25 4.98 20.28
C GLU A 50 -3.90 6.18 20.98
N ASP A 51 -3.82 7.37 20.39
CA ASP A 51 -4.26 8.63 21.00
C ASP A 51 -5.44 9.23 20.23
N GLN A 52 -6.59 9.28 20.91
CA GLN A 52 -7.82 9.87 20.39
C GLN A 52 -7.89 11.39 20.58
N TRP A 53 -7.07 11.96 21.47
CA TRP A 53 -7.19 13.36 21.91
C TRP A 53 -5.87 14.12 21.77
N GLY A 54 -4.97 13.61 20.94
CA GLY A 54 -3.64 14.16 20.65
C GLY A 54 -3.66 15.32 19.66
N ASP A 55 -4.79 15.55 19.00
CA ASP A 55 -4.93 16.63 18.04
C ASP A 55 -4.82 18.01 18.71
N LEU A 56 -4.14 18.92 18.02
CA LEU A 56 -3.96 20.29 18.49
C LEU A 56 -5.19 21.14 18.12
N VAL A 57 -5.87 21.66 19.14
CA VAL A 57 -7.01 22.57 19.03
C VAL A 57 -6.57 23.97 19.47
N ILE A 58 -7.11 25.00 18.83
CA ILE A 58 -6.90 26.38 19.28
C ILE A 58 -7.90 26.62 20.41
N ASP A 59 -7.39 26.92 21.60
CA ASP A 59 -8.23 27.30 22.73
C ASP A 59 -8.92 28.65 22.43
N PRO A 60 -10.26 28.72 22.39
CA PRO A 60 -10.99 29.96 22.14
C PRO A 60 -10.74 31.04 23.20
N ALA A 61 -10.32 30.64 24.42
CA ALA A 61 -10.09 31.56 25.53
C ALA A 61 -8.67 32.14 25.53
N SER A 62 -7.64 31.35 25.20
CA SER A 62 -6.23 31.80 25.23
C SER A 62 -5.60 32.04 23.86
N GLY A 63 -6.24 31.62 22.77
CA GLY A 63 -5.70 31.69 21.41
C GLY A 63 -4.49 30.79 21.16
N LYS A 64 -4.07 29.98 22.15
CA LYS A 64 -2.91 29.08 22.05
C LYS A 64 -3.33 27.71 21.51
N LYS A 65 -2.42 27.06 20.79
CA LYS A 65 -2.58 25.65 20.37
C LYS A 65 -2.36 24.76 21.58
N VAL A 66 -3.40 24.09 22.03
CA VAL A 66 -3.40 23.12 23.12
C VAL A 66 -3.86 21.77 22.58
N THR A 67 -3.46 20.64 23.18
CA THR A 67 -4.03 19.35 22.79
C THR A 67 -5.51 19.29 23.17
N GLU A 68 -6.30 18.56 22.40
CA GLU A 68 -7.74 18.38 22.68
C GLU A 68 -7.96 17.80 24.08
N SER A 69 -7.10 16.89 24.51
CA SER A 69 -7.07 16.38 25.89
C SER A 69 -6.87 17.46 26.96
N ALA A 70 -5.98 18.44 26.73
CA ALA A 70 -5.73 19.54 27.67
C ALA A 70 -6.90 20.53 27.68
N TYR A 71 -7.52 20.76 26.52
CA TYR A 71 -8.71 21.59 26.38
C TYR A 71 -9.94 20.96 27.09
N ILE A 72 -10.16 19.66 26.95
CA ILE A 72 -11.24 18.95 27.67
C ILE A 72 -11.02 19.02 29.18
N ARG A 73 -9.77 18.90 29.64
CA ARG A 73 -9.40 19.06 31.06
C ARG A 73 -9.63 20.47 31.56
N SER A 74 -9.36 21.52 30.77
CA SER A 74 -9.61 22.91 31.18
C SER A 74 -11.10 23.22 31.34
N GLN A 75 -11.98 22.45 30.66
CA GLN A 75 -13.43 22.50 30.87
C GLN A 75 -13.93 21.67 32.07
N GLY A 76 -13.03 21.10 32.88
CA GLY A 76 -13.38 20.29 34.04
C GLY A 76 -13.90 18.88 33.71
N LYS A 77 -13.77 18.45 32.45
CA LYS A 77 -14.16 17.10 32.01
C LYS A 77 -12.95 16.18 31.99
N VAL A 78 -13.14 14.92 32.36
CA VAL A 78 -12.11 13.89 32.22
C VAL A 78 -12.14 13.38 30.77
N PRO A 79 -11.04 13.47 30.00
CA PRO A 79 -10.99 12.91 28.66
C PRO A 79 -11.12 11.39 28.75
N LEU A 80 -12.31 10.89 28.42
CA LEU A 80 -12.63 9.47 28.41
C LEU A 80 -11.88 8.81 27.26
N LYS A 81 -11.04 7.82 27.60
CA LYS A 81 -10.30 6.99 26.64
C LYS A 81 -11.06 5.72 26.26
N ASN A 82 -12.40 5.75 26.29
CA ASN A 82 -13.18 4.55 25.96
C ASN A 82 -13.20 4.36 24.44
N ASN A 83 -12.29 3.54 23.94
CA ASN A 83 -12.16 3.26 22.52
C ASN A 83 -13.27 2.30 22.07
N VAL A 84 -14.38 2.86 21.59
CA VAL A 84 -15.49 2.11 20.99
C VAL A 84 -15.17 1.52 19.62
N ILE A 85 -14.16 2.05 18.93
CA ILE A 85 -13.78 1.62 17.58
C ILE A 85 -13.08 0.26 17.64
N ARG A 86 -12.20 0.04 18.62
CA ARG A 86 -11.38 -1.18 18.70
C ARG A 86 -12.20 -2.47 18.90
N PRO A 87 -13.25 -2.52 19.74
CA PRO A 87 -14.16 -3.67 19.80
C PRO A 87 -14.89 -3.95 18.48
N ILE A 88 -15.29 -2.90 17.75
CA ILE A 88 -15.96 -3.04 16.44
C ILE A 88 -15.02 -3.67 15.43
N LEU A 89 -13.79 -3.16 15.32
CA LEU A 89 -12.77 -3.71 14.41
C LEU A 89 -12.49 -5.19 14.73
N LYS A 90 -12.30 -5.53 16.01
CA LYS A 90 -12.08 -6.92 16.45
C LYS A 90 -13.25 -7.85 16.10
N ASN A 91 -14.48 -7.36 16.19
CA ASN A 91 -15.65 -8.17 15.84
C ASN A 91 -15.66 -8.47 14.34
N ILE A 92 -15.43 -7.45 13.50
CA ILE A 92 -15.37 -7.61 12.04
C ILE A 92 -14.23 -8.55 11.65
N ASP A 93 -13.03 -8.37 12.21
CA ASP A 93 -11.89 -9.25 11.96
C ASP A 93 -12.21 -10.70 12.37
N GLY A 94 -12.90 -10.89 13.51
CA GLY A 94 -13.34 -12.20 13.97
C GLY A 94 -14.34 -12.85 13.01
N GLN A 95 -15.32 -12.10 12.51
CA GLN A 95 -16.27 -12.59 11.51
C GLN A 95 -15.58 -12.93 10.18
N PHE A 96 -14.63 -12.10 9.74
CA PHE A 96 -13.87 -12.34 8.52
C PHE A 96 -13.05 -13.65 8.59
N ARG A 97 -12.40 -13.91 9.74
CA ARG A 97 -11.66 -15.16 9.98
C ARG A 97 -12.56 -16.38 10.03
N ASN A 98 -13.78 -16.24 10.56
CA ASN A 98 -14.72 -17.34 10.67
C ASN A 98 -15.41 -17.69 9.33
N ASN A 99 -15.60 -16.71 8.45
CA ASN A 99 -16.33 -16.88 7.20
C ASN A 99 -15.40 -17.08 5.98
N GLN A 100 -14.35 -17.88 6.15
CA GLN A 100 -13.39 -18.15 5.09
C GLN A 100 -13.96 -19.19 4.12
N THR A 101 -14.11 -18.81 2.86
CA THR A 101 -14.47 -19.74 1.78
C THR A 101 -13.22 -20.13 1.02
N LYS A 102 -13.05 -21.43 0.75
CA LYS A 102 -11.93 -21.90 -0.06
C LYS A 102 -12.04 -21.31 -1.48
N PRO A 103 -10.92 -20.84 -2.07
CA PRO A 103 -10.94 -20.38 -3.45
C PRO A 103 -11.18 -21.57 -4.38
N VAL A 104 -12.19 -21.46 -5.24
CA VAL A 104 -12.54 -22.50 -6.22
C VAL A 104 -12.55 -21.89 -7.61
N CYS A 105 -11.84 -22.53 -8.54
CA CYS A 105 -11.89 -22.16 -9.96
C CYS A 105 -13.15 -22.77 -10.60
N VAL A 106 -14.11 -21.92 -10.94
CA VAL A 106 -15.32 -22.34 -11.64
C VAL A 106 -15.08 -22.34 -13.15
N VAL A 107 -15.18 -23.52 -13.76
CA VAL A 107 -15.00 -23.69 -15.20
C VAL A 107 -16.32 -23.44 -15.94
N ARG A 108 -16.26 -22.73 -17.08
CA ARG A 108 -17.44 -22.47 -17.92
C ARG A 108 -17.82 -23.66 -18.82
N ASP A 109 -16.82 -24.39 -19.33
CA ASP A 109 -17.02 -25.61 -20.13
C ASP A 109 -16.82 -26.87 -19.26
N LYS A 110 -17.78 -27.78 -19.27
CA LYS A 110 -17.71 -29.06 -18.55
C LYS A 110 -16.54 -29.94 -19.02
N ARG A 111 -16.08 -29.78 -20.27
CA ARG A 111 -14.94 -30.56 -20.80
C ARG A 111 -13.62 -30.20 -20.13
N GLU A 112 -13.51 -29.00 -19.58
CA GLU A 112 -12.32 -28.48 -18.90
C GLU A 112 -12.39 -28.64 -17.37
N SER A 113 -13.36 -29.39 -16.85
CA SER A 113 -13.56 -29.59 -15.40
C SER A 113 -12.30 -30.03 -14.66
N LYS A 114 -11.50 -30.93 -15.26
CA LYS A 114 -10.25 -31.42 -14.68
C LYS A 114 -9.20 -30.31 -14.53
N ILE A 115 -9.18 -29.34 -15.44
CA ILE A 115 -8.27 -28.19 -15.37
C ILE A 115 -8.69 -27.28 -14.22
N GLY A 116 -9.99 -27.06 -14.04
CA GLY A 116 -10.51 -26.29 -12.90
C GLY A 116 -10.18 -26.89 -11.54
N GLU A 117 -10.26 -28.22 -11.41
CA GLU A 117 -9.85 -28.93 -10.19
C GLU A 117 -8.36 -28.71 -9.91
N MET A 118 -7.49 -28.91 -10.92
CA MET A 118 -6.05 -28.68 -10.76
C MET A 118 -5.72 -27.24 -10.40
N MET A 119 -6.37 -26.25 -11.02
CA MET A 119 -6.17 -24.84 -10.70
C MET A 119 -6.65 -24.50 -9.29
N SER A 120 -7.78 -25.07 -8.85
CA SER A 120 -8.29 -24.88 -7.48
C SER A 120 -7.29 -25.38 -6.44
N ILE A 121 -6.68 -26.55 -6.67
CA ILE A 121 -5.63 -27.11 -5.80
C ILE A 121 -4.39 -26.20 -5.79
N ALA A 122 -3.97 -25.70 -6.96
CA ALA A 122 -2.81 -24.81 -7.06
C ALA A 122 -3.03 -23.48 -6.34
N ILE A 123 -4.22 -22.90 -6.44
CA ILE A 123 -4.57 -21.67 -5.71
C ILE A 123 -4.64 -21.96 -4.20
N GLU A 124 -5.30 -23.04 -3.78
CA GLU A 124 -5.33 -23.43 -2.36
C GLU A 124 -3.92 -23.56 -1.76
N TYR A 125 -2.99 -24.16 -2.51
CA TYR A 125 -1.58 -24.23 -2.13
C TYR A 125 -0.93 -22.85 -1.95
N CYS A 126 -1.18 -21.91 -2.88
CA CYS A 126 -0.66 -20.55 -2.79
C CYS A 126 -1.22 -19.79 -1.58
N HIS A 127 -2.51 -19.96 -1.28
CA HIS A 127 -3.15 -19.36 -0.11
C HIS A 127 -2.56 -19.89 1.21
N GLN A 128 -2.27 -21.21 1.26
CA GLN A 128 -1.68 -21.84 2.45
C GLN A 128 -0.25 -21.40 2.71
N ILE A 129 0.61 -21.32 1.68
CA ILE A 129 2.01 -20.88 1.86
C ILE A 129 2.08 -19.45 2.39
N ASN A 130 1.24 -18.56 1.88
CA ASN A 130 1.27 -17.15 2.22
C ASN A 130 0.42 -16.80 3.45
N GLU A 131 -0.21 -17.80 4.09
CA GLU A 131 -1.14 -17.61 5.21
C GLU A 131 -2.14 -16.48 4.91
N THR A 132 -2.69 -16.45 3.68
CA THR A 132 -3.41 -15.29 3.15
C THR A 132 -4.59 -14.89 4.02
N THR A 133 -5.23 -15.84 4.69
CA THR A 133 -6.34 -15.57 5.61
C THR A 133 -5.96 -14.58 6.71
N GLU A 134 -4.78 -14.75 7.32
CA GLU A 134 -4.30 -13.86 8.38
C GLU A 134 -3.85 -12.51 7.81
N MET A 135 -3.17 -12.56 6.66
CA MET A 135 -2.73 -11.36 5.95
C MET A 135 -3.91 -10.50 5.47
N ASP A 136 -4.97 -11.12 4.94
CA ASP A 136 -6.18 -10.46 4.46
C ASP A 136 -6.96 -9.87 5.63
N ALA A 137 -7.02 -10.56 6.78
CA ALA A 137 -7.62 -10.01 7.98
C ALA A 137 -6.89 -8.72 8.44
N ALA A 138 -5.56 -8.74 8.46
CA ALA A 138 -4.77 -7.53 8.77
C ALA A 138 -4.95 -6.42 7.72
N SER A 139 -5.05 -6.80 6.45
CA SER A 139 -5.30 -5.87 5.34
C SER A 139 -6.69 -5.24 5.43
N LEU A 140 -7.70 -6.00 5.88
CA LEU A 140 -9.06 -5.53 6.13
C LEU A 140 -9.09 -4.51 7.28
N THR A 141 -8.37 -4.76 8.38
CA THR A 141 -8.25 -3.77 9.46
C THR A 141 -7.66 -2.46 8.95
N ASN A 142 -6.61 -2.54 8.10
CA ASN A 142 -6.02 -1.36 7.47
C ASN A 142 -7.01 -0.67 6.52
N LEU A 143 -7.80 -1.41 5.75
CA LEU A 143 -8.85 -0.86 4.88
C LEU A 143 -9.90 -0.11 5.69
N MET A 144 -10.38 -0.66 6.81
CA MET A 144 -11.39 -0.03 7.67
C MET A 144 -10.90 1.27 8.30
N LEU A 145 -9.62 1.37 8.63
CA LEU A 145 -9.04 2.57 9.25
C LEU A 145 -8.60 3.61 8.23
N SER A 146 -7.85 3.19 7.21
CA SER A 146 -7.20 4.09 6.26
C SER A 146 -7.99 4.31 4.96
N GLY A 147 -9.02 3.50 4.72
CA GLY A 147 -9.82 3.54 3.49
C GLY A 147 -9.15 2.91 2.27
N LEU A 148 -7.95 2.36 2.42
CA LEU A 148 -7.16 1.81 1.33
C LEU A 148 -6.30 0.63 1.81
N CYS A 149 -6.33 -0.46 1.06
CA CYS A 149 -5.42 -1.59 1.23
C CYS A 149 -4.89 -2.01 -0.15
N ALA A 150 -3.64 -2.47 -0.19
CA ALA A 150 -3.07 -3.09 -1.37
C ALA A 150 -2.19 -4.26 -0.94
N GLN A 151 -2.04 -5.19 -1.87
CA GLN A 151 -1.15 -6.34 -1.74
C GLN A 151 -0.34 -6.44 -3.01
N ARG A 152 0.90 -6.88 -2.84
CA ARG A 152 1.82 -7.11 -3.93
C ARG A 152 2.07 -8.60 -4.05
N VAL A 153 1.98 -9.09 -5.27
CA VAL A 153 2.25 -10.49 -5.61
C VAL A 153 3.56 -10.56 -6.36
N GLU A 154 4.48 -11.40 -5.91
CA GLU A 154 5.75 -11.68 -6.53
C GLU A 154 5.89 -13.15 -6.90
N TYR A 155 6.65 -13.43 -7.95
CA TYR A 155 6.98 -14.78 -8.39
C TYR A 155 8.48 -14.97 -8.20
N GLY A 156 8.86 -16.01 -7.44
CA GLY A 156 10.27 -16.22 -7.08
C GLY A 156 10.61 -17.67 -6.82
N MET A 157 11.89 -18.00 -6.98
CA MET A 157 12.41 -19.30 -6.60
C MET A 157 12.48 -19.40 -5.08
N ASN A 158 11.90 -20.45 -4.51
CA ASN A 158 12.05 -20.81 -3.12
C ASN A 158 13.31 -21.67 -2.95
N PRO A 159 14.40 -21.13 -2.37
CA PRO A 159 15.65 -21.88 -2.26
C PRO A 159 15.54 -23.11 -1.34
N ALA A 160 14.62 -23.12 -0.39
CA ALA A 160 14.44 -24.24 0.53
C ALA A 160 13.73 -25.44 -0.14
N LYS A 161 12.77 -25.17 -1.03
CA LYS A 161 11.99 -26.20 -1.73
C LYS A 161 12.45 -26.46 -3.17
N GLN A 162 13.38 -25.66 -3.68
CA GLN A 162 13.86 -25.70 -5.08
C GLN A 162 12.72 -25.60 -6.12
N ASN A 163 11.64 -24.91 -5.76
CA ASN A 163 10.46 -24.73 -6.61
C ASN A 163 10.15 -23.23 -6.79
N LEU A 164 9.49 -22.90 -7.89
CA LEU A 164 8.94 -21.57 -8.13
C LEU A 164 7.62 -21.43 -7.38
N ASP A 165 7.58 -20.48 -6.45
CA ASP A 165 6.41 -20.19 -5.63
C ASP A 165 5.94 -18.74 -5.86
N VAL A 166 4.69 -18.50 -5.47
CA VAL A 166 4.06 -17.17 -5.48
C VAL A 166 4.11 -16.63 -4.05
N TRP A 167 4.61 -15.42 -3.90
CA TRP A 167 4.68 -14.72 -2.62
C TRP A 167 3.72 -13.54 -2.62
N VAL A 168 2.92 -13.41 -1.57
CA VAL A 168 2.01 -12.27 -1.40
C VAL A 168 2.44 -11.47 -0.19
N TYR A 169 2.61 -10.16 -0.39
CA TYR A 169 3.03 -9.23 0.64
C TYR A 169 1.98 -8.15 0.85
N PRO A 170 1.63 -7.81 2.11
CA PRO A 170 0.82 -6.64 2.38
C PRO A 170 1.64 -5.37 2.12
N THR A 171 1.07 -4.43 1.38
CA THR A 171 1.70 -3.14 1.09
C THR A 171 1.36 -2.14 2.19
N ASN A 172 2.34 -1.34 2.60
CA ASN A 172 2.07 -0.25 3.53
C ASN A 172 1.33 0.89 2.82
N THR A 173 0.14 1.26 3.31
CA THR A 173 -0.68 2.36 2.76
C THR A 173 0.08 3.69 2.70
N TYR A 174 1.02 3.93 3.62
CA TYR A 174 1.85 5.12 3.59
C TYR A 174 2.87 5.13 2.47
N ARG A 175 3.20 3.98 1.88
CA ARG A 175 4.22 3.77 0.85
C ARG A 175 3.62 3.50 -0.53
N LEU A 176 2.31 3.31 -0.62
CA LEU A 176 1.61 3.13 -1.88
C LEU A 176 1.36 4.48 -2.59
N PHE A 177 1.47 4.47 -3.92
CA PHE A 177 0.95 5.53 -4.78
C PHE A 177 0.28 4.97 -6.04
N PHE A 178 -0.66 5.75 -6.55
CA PHE A 178 -1.35 5.51 -7.81
C PHE A 178 -1.90 6.82 -8.36
N ASN A 179 -2.38 6.82 -9.60
CA ASN A 179 -2.93 8.02 -10.22
C ASN A 179 -4.18 8.55 -9.49
N THR A 180 -4.27 9.85 -9.27
CA THR A 180 -5.37 10.46 -8.50
C THR A 180 -6.68 10.63 -9.27
N ASP A 181 -6.66 10.41 -10.58
CA ASP A 181 -7.81 10.55 -11.48
C ASP A 181 -8.59 9.25 -11.69
N ILE A 182 -8.59 8.37 -10.67
CA ILE A 182 -9.38 7.14 -10.66
C ILE A 182 -10.82 7.48 -10.28
N GLU A 183 -11.75 7.13 -11.16
CA GLU A 183 -13.19 7.20 -10.92
C GLU A 183 -13.82 5.81 -10.87
N ASP A 184 -13.24 4.83 -11.57
CA ASP A 184 -13.77 3.47 -11.61
C ASP A 184 -13.36 2.68 -10.35
N PRO A 185 -14.31 2.21 -9.52
CA PRO A 185 -13.99 1.37 -8.36
C PRO A 185 -13.32 0.04 -8.74
N ARG A 186 -13.40 -0.40 -10.00
CA ARG A 186 -12.69 -1.60 -10.50
C ARG A 186 -11.24 -1.31 -10.86
N THR A 187 -10.81 -0.05 -10.81
CA THR A 187 -9.44 0.40 -11.11
C THR A 187 -8.99 0.15 -12.56
N TRP A 188 -9.92 0.08 -13.52
CA TRP A 188 -9.58 -0.11 -14.95
C TRP A 188 -8.90 1.11 -15.59
N ASP A 189 -9.01 2.27 -14.96
CA ASP A 189 -8.37 3.54 -15.32
C ASP A 189 -7.04 3.78 -14.57
N LEU A 190 -6.54 2.79 -13.83
CA LEU A 190 -5.24 2.80 -13.17
C LEU A 190 -4.12 2.80 -14.22
N ARG A 191 -3.35 3.90 -14.30
CA ARG A 191 -2.23 4.04 -15.24
C ARG A 191 -0.88 3.73 -14.61
N ILE A 192 -0.76 4.08 -13.33
CA ILE A 192 0.45 3.90 -12.55
C ILE A 192 0.04 3.43 -11.16
N ILE A 193 0.71 2.40 -10.68
CA ILE A 193 0.65 2.00 -9.29
C ILE A 193 2.05 1.65 -8.84
N GLY A 194 2.35 1.90 -7.59
CA GLY A 194 3.63 1.49 -7.08
C GLY A 194 3.73 1.62 -5.59
N GLU A 195 4.73 0.94 -5.06
CA GLU A 195 5.06 1.00 -3.65
C GLU A 195 6.48 1.52 -3.48
N MET A 196 6.63 2.31 -2.45
CA MET A 196 7.90 2.84 -2.03
C MET A 196 8.61 1.87 -1.07
N TYR A 197 9.84 1.47 -1.37
CA TYR A 197 10.60 0.53 -0.53
C TYR A 197 11.89 1.12 0.01
N ASP A 198 12.20 0.74 1.24
CA ASP A 198 13.52 0.90 1.83
C ASP A 198 14.29 -0.41 1.59
N MET A 199 15.36 -0.35 0.80
CA MET A 199 16.21 -1.50 0.50
C MET A 199 17.65 -1.19 0.91
N THR A 200 18.42 -2.22 1.27
CA THR A 200 19.85 -2.03 1.51
C THR A 200 20.59 -1.81 0.18
N LEU A 201 21.74 -1.15 0.22
CA LEU A 201 22.53 -0.90 -0.98
C LEU A 201 22.95 -2.20 -1.68
N SER A 202 23.20 -3.26 -0.90
CA SER A 202 23.52 -4.58 -1.43
C SER A 202 22.34 -5.19 -2.20
N ASP A 203 21.12 -5.07 -1.66
CA ASP A 203 19.92 -5.62 -2.31
C ASP A 203 19.58 -4.88 -3.60
N ILE A 204 19.82 -3.56 -3.63
CA ILE A 204 19.64 -2.73 -4.82
C ILE A 204 20.62 -3.16 -5.91
N VAL A 205 21.89 -3.35 -5.57
CA VAL A 205 22.91 -3.83 -6.52
C VAL A 205 22.52 -5.22 -7.02
N ALA A 206 22.13 -6.13 -6.13
CA ALA A 206 21.71 -7.47 -6.51
C ALA A 206 20.48 -7.50 -7.43
N ALA A 207 19.52 -6.59 -7.22
CA ALA A 207 18.28 -6.53 -7.98
C ALA A 207 18.42 -5.81 -9.34
N PHE A 208 19.23 -4.74 -9.39
CA PHE A 208 19.23 -3.82 -10.54
C PHE A 208 20.56 -3.74 -11.31
N ALA A 209 21.68 -4.14 -10.70
CA ALA A 209 22.97 -4.09 -11.41
C ALA A 209 23.06 -5.24 -12.41
N ARG A 210 23.12 -4.90 -13.70
CA ARG A 210 23.35 -5.87 -14.79
C ARG A 210 24.82 -5.98 -15.16
N ASP A 211 25.57 -4.92 -14.89
CA ASP A 211 26.94 -4.71 -15.34
C ASP A 211 27.70 -3.90 -14.27
N LYS A 212 29.04 -3.98 -14.34
CA LYS A 212 29.93 -3.32 -13.37
C LYS A 212 29.78 -1.79 -13.40
N THR A 213 29.54 -1.20 -14.57
CA THR A 213 29.32 0.25 -14.71
C THR A 213 28.02 0.69 -14.04
N THR A 214 26.91 -0.03 -14.22
CA THR A 214 25.65 0.23 -13.49
C THR A 214 25.83 0.05 -11.99
N CYS A 215 26.64 -0.92 -11.56
CA CYS A 215 26.98 -1.11 -10.16
C CYS A 215 27.70 0.13 -9.58
N ASP A 216 28.75 0.61 -10.26
CA ASP A 216 29.51 1.80 -9.86
C ASP A 216 28.62 3.06 -9.87
N ASP A 217 27.69 3.17 -10.82
CA ASP A 217 26.70 4.25 -10.86
C ASP A 217 25.72 4.20 -9.68
N ILE A 218 25.22 3.02 -9.30
CA ILE A 218 24.40 2.84 -8.11
C ILE A 218 25.19 3.25 -6.87
N TYR A 219 26.45 2.80 -6.74
CA TYR A 219 27.31 3.23 -5.65
C TYR A 219 27.61 4.74 -5.68
N ARG A 220 27.66 5.38 -6.84
CA ARG A 220 27.84 6.83 -6.94
C ARG A 220 26.59 7.60 -6.48
N ILE A 221 25.39 7.14 -6.86
CA ILE A 221 24.12 7.81 -6.51
C ILE A 221 23.78 7.62 -5.02
N TYR A 222 24.11 6.44 -4.47
CA TYR A 222 23.69 6.03 -3.13
C TYR A 222 24.82 5.91 -2.11
N GLY A 223 26.05 5.63 -2.54
CA GLY A 223 27.22 5.29 -1.72
C GLY A 223 28.14 6.45 -1.32
N ASP A 224 27.85 7.69 -1.69
CA ASP A 224 28.59 8.88 -1.22
C ASP A 224 28.26 9.30 0.24
N HIS A 225 27.87 8.32 1.07
CA HIS A 225 27.73 8.47 2.52
C HIS A 225 28.65 7.48 3.23
N ASN A 226 29.94 7.54 2.90
CA ASN A 226 30.99 6.93 3.70
C ASN A 226 31.16 7.72 5.01
N GLY A 227 30.87 7.07 6.14
CA GLY A 227 31.34 7.50 7.45
C GLY A 227 30.28 8.06 8.39
N ALA A 228 29.30 7.25 8.77
CA ALA A 228 28.53 7.53 9.98
C ALA A 228 28.08 6.23 10.65
N THR A 229 29.04 5.54 11.27
CA THR A 229 28.78 4.68 12.42
C THR A 229 28.14 5.55 13.49
N TRP A 230 26.81 5.61 13.52
CA TRP A 230 26.12 6.14 14.68
C TRP A 230 25.59 4.97 15.51
N LEU A 231 26.32 4.67 16.59
CA LEU A 231 25.70 4.31 17.86
C LEU A 231 24.67 5.41 18.20
N ILE A 232 23.41 5.24 17.80
CA ILE A 232 22.31 6.12 18.22
C ILE A 232 21.56 5.44 19.36
N ARG A 233 21.98 5.83 20.56
CA ARG A 233 21.13 5.93 21.74
C ARG A 233 19.79 6.55 21.33
N LEU A 234 18.69 5.85 21.64
CA LEU A 234 17.31 6.29 21.50
C LEU A 234 17.17 7.81 21.72
N ASP A 235 16.93 8.54 20.64
CA ASP A 235 16.09 9.74 20.68
C ASP A 235 15.46 9.98 19.30
N TYR A 236 14.16 10.14 19.34
CA TYR A 236 13.21 10.03 18.25
C TYR A 236 13.29 11.23 17.30
N LYS A 237 14.18 11.21 16.30
CA LYS A 237 14.18 12.19 15.18
C LYS A 237 14.65 11.59 13.85
N GLY A 238 13.68 11.38 12.96
CA GLY A 238 13.81 11.52 11.50
C GLY A 238 14.97 10.83 10.80
N THR A 239 14.85 9.52 10.54
CA THR A 239 15.66 8.82 9.55
C THR A 239 15.16 9.18 8.14
N ARG A 240 15.97 9.96 7.39
CA ARG A 240 15.81 10.14 5.95
C ARG A 240 16.33 8.89 5.23
N THR A 241 15.51 7.85 5.18
CA THR A 241 15.76 6.69 4.31
C THR A 241 15.49 7.13 2.87
N LYS A 242 16.43 6.88 1.95
CA LYS A 242 16.24 7.18 0.52
C LYS A 242 15.25 6.16 -0.04
N ILE A 243 14.06 6.65 -0.35
CA ILE A 243 12.90 5.86 -0.71
C ILE A 243 12.96 5.49 -2.19
N TRP A 244 12.93 4.19 -2.50
CA TRP A 244 12.78 3.72 -3.88
C TRP A 244 11.32 3.68 -4.28
N ILE A 245 11.01 3.96 -5.54
CA ILE A 245 9.66 3.92 -6.11
C ILE A 245 9.60 2.70 -7.04
N PHE A 246 8.97 1.60 -6.62
CA PHE A 246 8.69 0.48 -7.52
C PHE A 246 7.43 0.81 -8.32
N ILE A 247 7.59 1.21 -9.58
CA ILE A 247 6.47 1.55 -10.46
C ILE A 247 6.06 0.30 -11.23
N CYS A 248 4.96 -0.32 -10.82
CA CYS A 248 4.31 -1.34 -11.62
C CYS A 248 3.27 -0.67 -12.52
N ARG A 249 3.43 -0.76 -13.83
CA ARG A 249 2.30 -0.48 -14.72
C ARG A 249 1.40 -1.71 -14.69
N PRO A 250 0.12 -1.59 -14.36
CA PRO A 250 -0.77 -2.74 -14.31
C PRO A 250 -0.90 -3.31 -15.73
N VAL A 251 -0.27 -4.46 -15.97
CA VAL A 251 -0.69 -5.36 -17.04
C VAL A 251 -1.92 -6.07 -16.51
N GLN A 252 -3.10 -5.54 -16.87
CA GLN A 252 -4.42 -6.17 -16.74
C GLN A 252 -4.62 -7.07 -15.51
N ILE A 253 -5.17 -6.49 -14.44
CA ILE A 253 -5.81 -7.27 -13.38
C ILE A 253 -7.05 -7.92 -14.01
N PHE A 254 -6.94 -9.18 -14.39
CA PHE A 254 -8.09 -10.01 -14.73
C PHE A 254 -8.88 -10.27 -13.44
N ALA A 255 -9.93 -9.48 -13.21
CA ALA A 255 -11.02 -9.87 -12.34
C ALA A 255 -11.87 -10.89 -13.08
N GLY A 256 -11.76 -12.15 -12.67
CA GLY A 256 -12.74 -13.21 -12.92
C GLY A 256 -13.65 -13.36 -11.72
#